data_AF-A0A402TR29-F1
#
_entry.id   AF-A0A402TR29-F1
#
_cell.length_a   1.000
_cell.length_b   1.000
_cell.length_c   1.000
_cell.angle_alpha   90.00
_cell.angle_beta   90.00
_cell.angle_gamma   90.00
#
_symmetry.space_group_name_H-M   'P 1'
#
loop_
_entity.id
_entity.type
_entity.pdbx_description
1 polymer ?
#
loop_
_entity_poly.entity_id
_entity_poly.type
_entity_poly.pdbx_seq_one_letter_code
_entity_poly.pdbx_strand_id
1 'polypeptide(L)'
;MKRIFPVIISTTFILTITGCKEERSESWYKQHPDETYTTYSKCLEDGEASNNCEFAMRAALMFSHSGSPEVKDKFIKLFEQKEKALREK
;
A
#
# COMPACT_ATOMS: atom_id res chain seq x y z
N MET A 1 33.64 28.20 45.25
CA MET A 1 32.58 27.19 45.42
C MET A 1 31.84 27.04 44.09
N LYS A 2 32.08 25.95 43.35
CA LYS A 2 31.52 25.72 42.01
C LYS A 2 30.09 25.20 42.15
N ARG A 3 29.10 26.00 41.72
CA ARG A 3 27.68 25.59 41.69
C ARG A 3 27.48 24.68 40.48
N ILE A 4 27.25 23.40 40.75
CA ILE A 4 26.92 22.40 39.73
C ILE A 4 25.42 22.53 39.47
N PHE A 5 25.05 23.05 38.30
CA PHE A 5 23.66 23.06 37.84
C PHE A 5 23.32 21.65 37.31
N PRO A 6 22.22 21.00 37.74
CA PRO A 6 21.81 19.73 37.18
C PRO A 6 21.31 19.96 35.75
N VAL A 7 22.06 19.44 34.77
CA VAL A 7 21.62 19.36 33.37
C VAL A 7 20.52 18.31 33.32
N ILE A 8 19.27 18.76 33.31
CA ILE A 8 18.10 17.91 33.08
C ILE A 8 18.12 17.54 31.59
N ILE A 9 18.67 16.38 31.28
CA ILE A 9 18.61 15.79 29.94
C ILE A 9 17.17 15.32 29.72
N SER A 10 16.36 16.18 29.13
CA SER A 10 15.03 15.81 28.64
C SER A 10 15.23 14.98 27.36
N THR A 11 15.23 13.66 27.51
CA THR A 11 15.11 12.75 26.36
C THR A 11 13.70 12.87 25.80
N THR A 12 13.51 13.78 24.85
CA THR A 12 12.31 13.80 24.02
C THR A 12 12.30 12.53 23.19
N PHE A 13 11.47 11.57 23.61
CA PHE A 13 11.14 10.40 22.81
C PHE A 13 10.33 10.91 21.61
N ILE A 14 11.02 11.23 20.52
CA ILE A 14 10.36 11.53 19.24
C ILE A 14 9.77 10.20 18.79
N LEU A 15 8.51 9.97 19.14
CA LEU A 15 7.66 8.97 18.50
C LEU A 15 7.52 9.43 17.05
N THR A 16 8.50 9.10 16.20
CA THR A 16 8.26 9.04 14.77
C THR A 16 7.28 7.90 14.58
N ILE A 17 5.98 8.21 14.63
CA ILE A 17 4.94 7.36 14.09
C ILE A 17 5.14 7.42 12.57
N THR A 18 6.18 6.77 12.05
CA THR A 18 6.25 6.47 10.63
C THR A 18 5.02 5.61 10.37
N GLY A 19 4.04 6.23 9.73
CA GLY A 19 2.64 5.83 9.81
C GLY A 19 2.45 4.33 9.63
N CYS A 20 1.90 3.68 10.65
CA CYS A 20 1.15 2.45 10.41
C CYS A 20 0.07 2.84 9.38
N LYS A 21 0.30 2.52 8.11
CA LYS A 21 -0.76 2.53 7.10
C LYS A 21 -1.84 1.61 7.68
N GLU A 22 -3.05 2.15 7.82
CA GLU A 22 -4.18 1.36 8.31
C GLU A 22 -4.29 0.10 7.44
N GLU A 23 -4.23 -1.06 8.07
CA GLU A 23 -4.37 -2.33 7.36
C GLU A 23 -5.84 -2.58 7.08
N ARG A 24 -6.19 -2.71 5.81
CA ARG A 24 -7.53 -3.10 5.38
C ARG A 24 -7.58 -4.61 5.26
N SER A 25 -8.72 -5.22 5.58
CA SER A 25 -8.91 -6.66 5.42
C SER A 25 -8.99 -7.06 3.93
N GLU A 26 -8.72 -8.33 3.62
CA GLU A 26 -8.95 -8.86 2.28
C GLU A 26 -10.40 -8.67 1.80
N SER A 27 -11.37 -8.85 2.70
CA SER A 27 -12.79 -8.67 2.40
C SER A 27 -13.14 -7.23 2.04
N TRP A 28 -12.43 -6.25 2.59
CA TRP A 28 -12.60 -4.84 2.25
C TRP A 28 -12.22 -4.61 0.79
N TYR A 29 -11.01 -5.01 0.40
CA TYR A 29 -10.53 -4.81 -0.97
C TYR A 29 -11.44 -5.48 -2.01
N LYS A 30 -11.94 -6.69 -1.74
CA LYS A 30 -12.89 -7.38 -2.64
C LYS A 30 -14.20 -6.63 -2.89
N GLN A 31 -14.55 -5.64 -2.08
CA GLN A 31 -15.75 -4.80 -2.24
C GLN A 31 -15.43 -3.38 -2.73
N HIS A 32 -14.15 -3.00 -2.76
CA HIS A 32 -13.71 -1.63 -3.04
C HIS A 32 -12.75 -1.62 -4.26
N PRO A 33 -13.28 -1.68 -5.50
CA PRO A 33 -12.45 -1.77 -6.69
C PRO A 33 -11.54 -0.55 -6.89
N ASP A 34 -11.98 0.66 -6.54
CA ASP A 34 -11.15 1.85 -6.71
C ASP A 34 -9.99 1.93 -5.72
N GLU A 35 -10.24 1.57 -4.46
CA GLU A 35 -9.18 1.52 -3.44
C GLU A 35 -8.22 0.36 -3.71
N THR A 36 -8.73 -0.78 -4.19
CA THR A 36 -7.92 -1.90 -4.65
C THR A 36 -7.00 -1.50 -5.80
N TYR A 37 -7.55 -0.85 -6.83
CA TYR A 37 -6.76 -0.35 -7.97
C TYR A 37 -5.67 0.59 -7.49
N THR A 38 -6.01 1.58 -6.67
CA THR A 38 -5.07 2.59 -6.18
C THR A 38 -3.97 1.96 -5.33
N THR A 39 -4.34 1.06 -4.41
CA THR A 39 -3.39 0.39 -3.51
C THR A 39 -2.47 -0.51 -4.30
N TYR A 40 -3.02 -1.39 -5.12
CA TYR A 40 -2.22 -2.36 -5.86
C TYR A 40 -1.33 -1.69 -6.92
N SER A 41 -1.78 -0.61 -7.57
CA SER A 41 -0.94 0.18 -8.48
C SER A 41 0.32 0.70 -7.78
N LYS A 42 0.16 1.25 -6.55
CA LYS A 42 1.31 1.70 -5.75
C LYS A 42 2.23 0.53 -5.36
N CYS A 43 1.66 -0.61 -4.97
CA CYS A 43 2.45 -1.80 -4.66
C CYS A 43 3.31 -2.27 -5.85
N LEU A 44 2.77 -2.16 -7.07
CA LEU A 44 3.51 -2.49 -8.30
C LEU A 44 4.65 -1.50 -8.60
N GLU A 45 4.53 -0.25 -8.18
CA GLU A 45 5.55 0.80 -8.33
C GLU A 45 6.65 0.66 -7.27
N ASP A 46 6.25 0.56 -6.00
CA ASP A 46 7.15 0.59 -4.84
C ASP A 46 7.82 -0.76 -4.54
N GLY A 47 7.22 -1.87 -5.01
CA GLY A 47 7.66 -3.22 -4.63
C GLY A 47 7.42 -3.53 -3.15
N GLU A 48 6.45 -2.87 -2.52
CA GLU A 48 6.13 -3.01 -1.11
C GLU A 48 5.63 -4.44 -0.79
N ALA A 49 6.19 -5.04 0.26
CA ALA A 49 5.74 -6.32 0.80
C ALA A 49 4.93 -6.10 2.09
N SER A 50 3.64 -5.80 1.95
CA SER A 50 2.70 -5.62 3.07
C SER A 50 1.41 -6.42 2.86
N ASN A 51 0.67 -6.63 3.95
CA ASN A 51 -0.65 -7.28 3.91
C ASN A 51 -1.62 -6.53 2.98
N ASN A 52 -1.59 -5.20 2.98
CA ASN A 52 -2.39 -4.38 2.06
C ASN A 52 -2.05 -4.70 0.59
N CYS A 53 -0.77 -4.86 0.25
CA CYS A 53 -0.37 -5.24 -1.10
C CYS A 53 -0.81 -6.65 -1.47
N GLU A 54 -0.67 -7.61 -0.56
CA GLU A 54 -1.13 -8.99 -0.79
C GLU A 54 -2.65 -9.06 -0.98
N PHE A 55 -3.41 -8.39 -0.12
CA PHE A 55 -4.87 -8.37 -0.18
C PHE A 55 -5.39 -7.62 -1.41
N ALA A 56 -4.79 -6.46 -1.72
CA ALA A 56 -5.14 -5.71 -2.92
C ALA A 56 -4.78 -6.48 -4.20
N MET A 57 -3.67 -7.22 -4.23
CA MET A 57 -3.32 -8.12 -5.35
C MET A 57 -4.40 -9.18 -5.57
N ARG A 58 -4.81 -9.89 -4.50
CA ARG A 58 -5.85 -10.93 -4.59
C ARG A 58 -7.19 -10.35 -5.08
N ALA A 59 -7.57 -9.18 -4.58
CA ALA A 59 -8.77 -8.49 -5.04
C ALA A 59 -8.64 -8.00 -6.49
N ALA A 60 -7.48 -7.48 -6.90
CA ALA A 60 -7.23 -7.08 -8.29
C ALA A 60 -7.40 -8.26 -9.26
N LEU A 61 -6.87 -9.43 -8.90
CA LEU A 61 -7.07 -10.68 -9.67
C LEU A 61 -8.56 -11.06 -9.73
N MET A 62 -9.29 -10.96 -8.62
CA MET A 62 -10.73 -11.19 -8.62
C MET A 62 -11.46 -10.23 -9.58
N PHE A 63 -11.12 -8.95 -9.54
CA PHE A 63 -11.77 -7.93 -10.37
C PHE A 63 -11.43 -8.07 -11.86
N SER A 64 -10.25 -8.55 -12.24
CA SER A 64 -9.95 -8.88 -13.65
C SER A 64 -10.77 -10.03 -14.22
N HIS A 65 -11.49 -10.78 -13.36
CA HIS A 65 -12.46 -11.81 -13.76
C HIS A 65 -13.91 -11.40 -13.46
N SER A 66 -14.16 -10.13 -13.13
CA SER A 66 -15.50 -9.61 -12.82
C SER A 66 -16.45 -9.72 -14.01
N GLY A 67 -17.75 -9.90 -13.72
CA GLY A 67 -18.82 -9.80 -14.72
C GLY A 67 -19.15 -8.38 -15.15
N SER A 68 -18.63 -7.35 -14.46
CA SER A 68 -18.71 -5.95 -14.88
C SER A 68 -17.59 -5.65 -15.89
N PRO A 69 -17.89 -5.32 -17.15
CA PRO A 69 -16.87 -5.02 -18.16
C PRO A 69 -15.95 -3.86 -17.75
N GLU A 70 -16.52 -2.81 -17.16
CA GLU A 70 -15.75 -1.64 -16.72
C GLU A 70 -14.69 -2.00 -15.67
N VAL A 71 -15.11 -2.72 -14.62
CA VAL A 71 -14.20 -3.15 -13.55
C VAL A 71 -13.17 -4.13 -14.09
N LYS A 72 -13.61 -5.11 -14.89
CA LYS A 72 -12.74 -6.09 -15.52
C LYS A 72 -11.64 -5.43 -16.35
N ASP A 73 -12.02 -4.55 -17.28
CA ASP A 73 -11.08 -3.90 -18.19
C ASP A 73 -10.09 -2.99 -17.44
N LYS A 74 -10.55 -2.35 -16.35
CA LYS A 74 -9.69 -1.52 -15.49
C LYS A 74 -8.52 -2.33 -14.91
N PHE A 75 -8.79 -3.52 -14.39
CA PHE A 75 -7.74 -4.36 -13.78
C PHE A 75 -6.91 -5.14 -14.79
N ILE A 76 -7.49 -5.57 -15.92
CA ILE A 76 -6.72 -6.17 -17.01
C ILE A 76 -5.65 -5.19 -17.51
N LYS A 77 -6.03 -3.93 -17.76
CA LYS A 77 -5.10 -2.89 -18.22
C LYS A 77 -3.97 -2.63 -17.22
N LEU A 78 -4.25 -2.67 -15.92
CA LEU A 78 -3.23 -2.51 -14.88
C LEU A 78 -2.14 -3.61 -14.98
N PHE A 79 -2.56 -4.87 -15.17
CA PHE A 79 -1.62 -5.98 -15.35
C PHE A 79 -0.82 -5.85 -16.65
N GLU A 80 -1.48 -5.54 -17.77
CA GLU A 80 -0.82 -5.33 -19.06
C GLU A 80 0.22 -4.20 -19.02
N GLN A 81 -0.10 -3.08 -18.36
CA GLN A 81 0.82 -1.96 -18.15
C GLN A 81 2.05 -2.39 -17.35
N LYS A 82 1.86 -3.16 -16.28
CA LYS A 82 2.97 -3.68 -15.47
C LYS A 82 3.86 -4.62 -16.28
N GLU A 83 3.27 -5.55 -17.03
CA GLU A 83 4.04 -6.47 -17.89
C GLU A 83 4.83 -5.71 -18.95
N LYS A 84 4.22 -4.71 -19.59
CA LYS A 84 4.92 -3.87 -20.56
C LYS A 84 6.11 -3.14 -19.90
N ALA A 85 5.90 -2.53 -18.74
CA ALA A 85 6.95 -1.86 -17.99
C ALA A 85 8.10 -2.80 -17.55
N LEU A 86 7.79 -4.08 -17.29
CA LEU A 86 8.81 -5.09 -17.00
C LEU A 86 9.61 -5.52 -18.24
N ARG A 87 8.98 -5.55 -19.42
CA ARG A 87 9.65 -5.88 -20.69
C ARG A 87 10.56 -4.76 -21.22
N GLU A 88 10.31 -3.52 -20.79
CA GLU A 88 11.07 -2.33 -21.20
C GLU A 88 12.23 -1.98 -20.26
N LYS A 89 12.41 -2.73 -19.16
CA LYS A 89 13.56 -2.64 -18.24
C LYS A 89 14.68 -3.57 -18.67
#